data_AF-A0A290ZGF6-F1
#
_entry.id   AF-A0A290ZGF6-F1
#
_cell.length_a   1.000
_cell.length_b   1.000
_cell.length_c   1.000
_cell.angle_alpha   90.00
_cell.angle_beta   90.00
_cell.angle_gamma   90.00
#
_symmetry.space_group_name_H-M   'P 1'
#
loop_
_entity.id
_entity.type
_entity.pdbx_description
1 polymer ?
#
loop_
_entity_poly.entity_id
_entity_poly.type
_entity_poly.pdbx_seq_one_letter_code
_entity_poly.pdbx_strand_id
1 'polypeptide(L)'
;MADGSALAVGAPPAGGSPLATWVLEEAVGYLGAGIATLVNLFNPERIVLGGWAGAALGGDWLPAIVAATREHALRHPFARVRLEAGRLGPDAVAVGAATLPVAALLERAADPRAPVRGRGAHLA
;
A
#
# COMPACT_ATOMS: atom_id res chain seq x y z
N MET A 1 16.07 -3.97 14.62
CA MET A 1 17.29 -4.06 13.79
C MET A 1 17.29 -5.44 13.14
N ALA A 2 16.37 -5.64 12.20
CA ALA A 2 16.40 -6.80 11.31
C ALA A 2 17.42 -6.47 10.22
N ASP A 3 18.31 -7.41 9.94
CA ASP A 3 19.32 -7.29 8.91
C ASP A 3 18.64 -7.08 7.56
N GLY A 4 18.83 -5.88 7.01
CA GLY A 4 18.43 -5.53 5.65
C GLY A 4 19.33 -6.22 4.62
N SER A 5 19.50 -7.54 4.70
CA SER A 5 19.89 -8.35 3.55
C SER A 5 18.70 -8.29 2.59
N ALA A 6 18.69 -7.21 1.83
CA ALA A 6 17.66 -6.89 0.86
C ALA A 6 17.33 -8.15 0.05
N LEU A 7 16.10 -8.65 0.20
CA LEU A 7 15.38 -9.23 -0.91
C LEU A 7 15.25 -8.09 -1.93
N ALA A 8 16.33 -7.88 -2.70
CA ALA A 8 16.35 -6.99 -3.82
C ALA A 8 15.47 -7.64 -4.88
N VAL A 9 14.16 -7.44 -4.75
CA VAL A 9 13.18 -7.76 -5.79
C VAL A 9 13.27 -6.65 -6.85
N GLY A 10 14.46 -6.43 -7.39
CA GLY A 10 14.61 -5.63 -8.61
C GLY A 10 14.03 -6.39 -9.80
N ALA A 11 14.03 -5.79 -10.98
CA ALA A 11 13.91 -6.57 -12.22
C ALA A 11 14.86 -7.78 -12.14
N PRO A 12 14.45 -8.96 -12.64
CA PRO A 12 15.34 -10.13 -12.66
C PRO A 12 16.64 -9.68 -13.35
N PRO A 13 17.81 -9.79 -12.68
CA PRO A 13 19.04 -9.31 -13.28
C PRO A 13 19.25 -10.04 -14.60
N ALA A 14 19.86 -9.39 -15.59
CA ALA A 14 20.34 -10.11 -16.76
C ALA A 14 21.33 -11.19 -16.27
N GLY A 15 20.89 -12.47 -16.25
CA GLY A 15 21.61 -13.59 -15.61
C GLY A 15 21.03 -14.10 -14.28
N GLY A 16 19.84 -13.67 -13.88
CA GLY A 16 19.13 -14.18 -12.69
C GLY A 16 18.70 -15.65 -12.81
N SER A 17 18.55 -16.32 -11.67
CA SER A 17 18.06 -17.70 -11.62
C SER A 17 16.66 -17.81 -12.23
N PRO A 18 16.42 -18.71 -13.21
CA PRO A 18 15.09 -18.92 -13.79
C PRO A 18 14.01 -19.21 -12.75
N LEU A 19 14.37 -19.91 -11.67
CA LEU A 19 13.47 -20.19 -10.56
C LEU A 19 13.06 -18.90 -9.81
N ALA A 20 14.00 -17.99 -9.58
CA ALA A 20 13.71 -16.73 -8.89
C ALA A 20 12.77 -15.85 -9.71
N THR A 21 13.00 -15.76 -11.02
CA THR A 21 12.09 -15.05 -11.93
C THR A 21 10.70 -15.66 -11.90
N TRP A 22 10.60 -16.99 -12.00
CA TRP A 22 9.32 -17.69 -11.97
C TRP A 22 8.54 -17.46 -10.66
N VAL A 23 9.21 -17.52 -9.51
CA VAL A 23 8.57 -17.23 -8.21
C VAL A 23 8.04 -15.80 -8.15
N LEU A 24 8.79 -14.84 -8.68
CA LEU A 24 8.35 -13.43 -8.71
C LEU A 24 7.18 -13.22 -9.66
N GLU A 25 7.19 -13.86 -10.82
CA GLU A 25 6.07 -13.83 -11.77
C GLU A 25 4.80 -14.42 -11.16
N GLU A 26 4.88 -15.57 -10.49
CA GLU A 26 3.75 -16.15 -9.75
C GLU A 26 3.25 -15.20 -8.66
N ALA A 27 4.16 -14.66 -7.84
CA ALA A 27 3.80 -13.73 -6.78
C ALA A 27 3.09 -12.47 -7.33
N VAL A 28 3.55 -11.94 -8.46
CA VAL A 28 2.91 -10.81 -9.16
C VAL A 28 1.53 -11.20 -9.69
N GLY A 29 1.37 -12.42 -10.22
CA GLY A 29 0.06 -12.96 -10.63
C GLY A 29 -0.94 -12.98 -9.48
N TYR A 30 -0.57 -13.57 -8.34
CA TYR A 30 -1.44 -13.64 -7.16
C TYR A 30 -1.72 -12.24 -6.57
N LEU A 31 -0.71 -11.36 -6.52
CA LEU A 31 -0.89 -9.98 -6.09
C LEU A 31 -1.88 -9.24 -7.02
N GLY A 32 -1.75 -9.43 -8.33
CA GLY A 32 -2.64 -8.89 -9.35
C GLY A 32 -4.10 -9.29 -9.09
N ALA A 33 -4.36 -10.59 -8.90
CA ALA A 33 -5.69 -11.12 -8.58
C ALA A 33 -6.26 -10.58 -7.25
N GLY A 34 -5.42 -10.46 -6.22
CA GLY A 34 -5.82 -9.85 -4.95
C GLY A 34 -6.22 -8.39 -5.09
N ILE A 35 -5.44 -7.60 -5.83
CA ILE A 35 -5.75 -6.20 -6.13
C ILE A 35 -7.03 -6.10 -6.96
N ALA A 36 -7.21 -6.97 -7.95
CA ALA A 36 -8.41 -6.99 -8.79
C ALA A 36 -9.68 -7.23 -7.96
N THR A 37 -9.58 -8.08 -6.93
CA THR A 37 -10.67 -8.28 -5.96
C THR A 37 -11.02 -6.98 -5.26
N LEU A 38 -10.03 -6.22 -4.77
CA LEU A 38 -10.26 -4.90 -4.16
C LEU A 38 -10.88 -3.90 -5.15
N VAL A 39 -10.41 -3.89 -6.40
CA VAL A 39 -10.97 -3.05 -7.46
C VAL A 39 -12.44 -3.37 -7.70
N ASN A 40 -12.77 -4.66 -7.81
CA ASN A 40 -14.13 -5.13 -8.07
C ASN A 40 -15.08 -4.82 -6.91
N LEU A 41 -14.60 -4.90 -5.66
CA LEU A 41 -15.43 -4.70 -4.47
C LEU A 41 -15.62 -3.22 -4.12
N PHE A 42 -14.56 -2.42 -4.20
CA PHE A 42 -14.57 -1.05 -3.66
C PHE A 42 -14.64 0.03 -4.74
N ASN A 43 -14.40 -0.30 -6.01
CA ASN A 43 -14.30 0.67 -7.11
C ASN A 43 -13.47 1.93 -6.74
N PRO A 44 -12.23 1.77 -6.23
CA PRO A 44 -11.44 2.89 -5.75
C PRO A 44 -10.93 3.75 -6.89
N GLU A 45 -10.59 5.01 -6.60
CA GLU A 45 -9.88 5.86 -7.57
C GLU A 45 -8.37 5.57 -7.61
N ARG A 46 -7.83 4.98 -6.53
CA ARG A 46 -6.39 4.77 -6.37
C ARG A 46 -6.09 3.58 -5.47
N ILE A 47 -5.04 2.83 -5.82
CA ILE A 47 -4.42 1.80 -4.99
C ILE A 47 -2.94 2.14 -4.88
N VAL A 48 -2.45 2.29 -3.65
CA VAL A 48 -1.05 2.66 -3.37
C VAL A 48 -0.35 1.47 -2.73
N LEU A 49 0.72 0.98 -3.37
CA LEU A 49 1.57 -0.07 -2.83
C LEU A 49 2.52 0.56 -1.80
N GLY A 50 2.27 0.28 -0.52
CA GLY A 50 3.09 0.77 0.59
C GLY A 50 4.05 -0.27 1.16
N GLY A 51 4.83 0.16 2.15
CA GLY A 51 5.75 -0.71 2.89
C GLY A 51 6.85 -1.31 2.01
N TRP A 52 7.44 -2.41 2.48
CA TRP A 52 8.53 -3.09 1.79
C TRP A 52 8.10 -3.62 0.41
N ALA A 53 6.86 -4.09 0.26
CA ALA A 53 6.34 -4.59 -1.01
C ALA A 53 6.23 -3.46 -2.05
N GLY A 54 5.77 -2.28 -1.63
CA GLY A 54 5.78 -1.09 -2.48
C GLY A 54 7.18 -0.63 -2.86
N ALA A 55 8.14 -0.69 -1.94
CA ALA A 55 9.53 -0.35 -2.22
C ALA A 55 10.20 -1.34 -3.19
N ALA A 56 9.88 -2.63 -3.06
CA ALA A 56 10.50 -3.69 -3.84
C ALA A 56 9.83 -3.83 -5.22
N LEU A 57 8.50 -3.83 -5.29
CA LEU A 57 7.74 -4.10 -6.51
C LEU A 57 7.26 -2.83 -7.24
N GLY A 58 7.20 -1.69 -6.55
CA GLY A 58 6.61 -0.46 -7.08
C GLY A 58 7.42 0.23 -8.17
N GLY A 59 8.65 -0.23 -8.42
CA GLY A 59 9.47 0.17 -9.57
C GLY A 59 9.21 -0.73 -10.77
N ASP A 60 10.17 -1.61 -11.08
CA ASP A 60 10.20 -2.40 -12.32
C ASP A 60 9.01 -3.35 -12.50
N TRP A 61 8.42 -3.82 -11.39
CA TRP A 61 7.32 -4.79 -11.41
C TRP A 61 5.94 -4.16 -11.46
N LEU A 62 5.81 -2.84 -11.24
CA LEU A 62 4.50 -2.17 -11.23
C LEU A 62 3.73 -2.35 -12.54
N PRO A 63 4.34 -2.27 -13.74
CA PRO A 63 3.63 -2.56 -15.00
C PRO A 63 3.10 -4.00 -15.07
N ALA A 64 3.85 -4.98 -14.57
CA ALA A 64 3.43 -6.38 -14.55
C ALA A 64 2.27 -6.60 -13.57
N ILE A 65 2.31 -5.95 -12.40
CA ILE A 65 1.21 -5.95 -11.43
C ILE A 65 -0.05 -5.35 -12.05
N VAL A 66 0.07 -4.21 -12.74
CA VAL A 66 -1.06 -3.56 -13.43
C VAL A 66 -1.65 -4.49 -14.49
N ALA A 67 -0.82 -5.20 -15.26
CA ALA A 67 -1.28 -6.18 -16.24
C ALA A 67 -2.02 -7.35 -15.57
N ALA A 68 -1.43 -7.97 -14.55
CA ALA A 68 -2.04 -9.07 -13.80
C ALA A 68 -3.36 -8.65 -13.13
N THR A 69 -3.44 -7.44 -12.56
CA THR A 69 -4.70 -6.91 -12.02
C THR A 69 -5.76 -6.77 -13.11
N ARG A 70 -5.39 -6.28 -14.30
CA ARG A 70 -6.33 -6.08 -15.41
C ARG A 70 -6.95 -7.39 -15.91
N GLU A 71 -6.22 -8.50 -15.83
CA GLU A 71 -6.71 -9.81 -16.26
C GLU A 71 -7.89 -10.31 -15.40
N HIS A 72 -7.94 -9.91 -14.13
CA HIS A 72 -8.95 -10.35 -13.17
C HIS A 72 -9.98 -9.27 -12.79
N ALA A 73 -9.72 -8.00 -13.12
CA ALA A 73 -10.60 -6.89 -12.78
C ALA A 73 -11.69 -6.65 -13.83
N LEU A 74 -12.88 -6.23 -13.37
CA LEU A 74 -13.95 -5.78 -14.25
C LEU A 74 -13.50 -4.52 -15.00
N ARG A 75 -13.78 -4.49 -16.31
CA ARG A 75 -13.30 -3.44 -17.22
C ARG A 75 -13.64 -2.01 -16.77
N HIS A 76 -14.86 -1.79 -16.29
CA HIS A 76 -15.34 -0.46 -15.92
C HIS A 76 -14.71 0.07 -14.62
N PRO A 77 -14.73 -0.68 -13.51
CA PRO A 77 -14.02 -0.29 -12.29
C PRO A 77 -12.53 -0.06 -12.53
N PHE A 78 -11.85 -0.99 -13.23
CA PHE A 78 -10.41 -0.89 -13.47
C PHE A 78 -10.01 0.34 -14.29
N ALA A 79 -10.83 0.77 -15.25
CA ALA A 79 -10.54 1.94 -16.08
C ALA A 79 -10.43 3.27 -15.28
N ARG A 80 -10.90 3.29 -14.03
CA ARG A 80 -10.89 4.47 -13.16
C ARG A 80 -9.81 4.41 -12.06
N VAL A 81 -9.17 3.25 -11.89
CA VAL A 81 -8.19 3.02 -10.83
C VAL A 81 -6.81 3.45 -11.29
N ARG A 82 -6.09 4.17 -10.43
CA ARG A 82 -4.63 4.37 -10.58
C ARG A 82 -3.89 3.49 -9.58
N LEU A 83 -3.07 2.56 -10.08
CA LEU A 83 -2.12 1.79 -9.28
C LEU A 83 -0.77 2.51 -9.26
N GLU A 84 -0.22 2.76 -8.08
CA GLU A 84 1.09 3.42 -7.94
C GLU A 84 1.86 2.96 -6.69
N ALA A 85 3.16 3.20 -6.70
CA ALA A 85 4.01 3.03 -5.51
C ALA A 85 3.82 4.19 -4.52
N GLY A 86 3.89 3.88 -3.23
CA GLY A 86 3.92 4.86 -2.16
C GLY A 86 5.19 5.71 -2.20
N ARG A 87 5.05 7.01 -1.91
CA ARG A 87 6.14 8.00 -2.03
C ARG A 87 6.87 8.30 -0.72
N LEU A 88 6.27 7.90 0.41
CA LEU A 88 6.80 8.19 1.75
C LEU A 88 7.90 7.20 2.17
N GLY A 89 8.11 6.13 1.40
CA GLY A 89 9.17 5.15 1.64
C GLY A 89 9.13 4.57 3.07
N PRO A 90 10.30 4.41 3.72
CA PRO A 90 10.37 3.81 5.07
C PRO A 90 9.69 4.66 6.14
N ASP A 91 9.54 5.97 5.90
CA ASP A 91 8.94 6.91 6.85
C ASP A 91 7.41 6.92 6.79
N ALA A 92 6.78 6.18 5.88
CA ALA A 92 5.33 6.15 5.71
C ALA A 92 4.58 5.91 7.04
N VAL A 93 5.09 5.01 7.87
CA VAL A 93 4.51 4.69 9.18
C VAL A 93 4.69 5.86 10.16
N ALA A 94 5.89 6.43 10.24
CA ALA A 94 6.18 7.55 11.15
C ALA A 94 5.36 8.80 10.77
N VAL A 95 5.30 9.13 9.47
CA VAL A 95 4.49 10.23 8.95
C VAL A 95 3.02 9.99 9.25
N GLY A 96 2.50 8.78 8.99
CA GLY A 96 1.12 8.42 9.30
C GLY A 96 0.81 8.51 10.80
N ALA A 97 1.71 8.05 11.67
CA ALA A 97 1.53 8.16 13.11
C ALA A 97 1.51 9.62 13.58
N ALA A 98 2.36 10.48 12.99
CA ALA A 98 2.40 11.90 13.30
C ALA A 98 1.12 12.65 12.88
N THR A 99 0.30 12.12 11.96
CA THR A 99 -1.00 12.74 11.62
C THR A 99 -2.08 12.47 12.65
N LEU A 100 -1.96 11.42 13.48
CA LEU A 100 -3.02 11.03 14.42
C LEU A 100 -3.35 12.13 15.46
N PRO A 101 -2.37 12.79 16.12
CA PRO A 101 -2.69 13.89 17.03
C PRO A 101 -3.29 15.10 16.32
N VAL A 102 -2.86 15.37 15.08
CA VAL A 102 -3.38 16.47 14.26
C VAL A 102 -4.83 16.20 13.87
N ALA A 103 -5.14 14.99 13.40
CA ALA A 103 -6.51 14.56 13.08
C ALA A 103 -7.43 14.68 14.32
N ALA A 104 -6.98 14.18 15.47
CA ALA A 104 -7.75 14.26 16.71
C ALA A 104 -8.01 15.71 17.17
N LEU A 105 -7.07 16.62 16.93
CA LEU A 105 -7.27 18.05 17.20
C LEU A 105 -8.30 18.66 16.26
N LEU A 106 -8.18 18.38 14.96
CA LEU A 106 -9.09 18.92 13.93
C LEU A 106 -10.52 18.41 14.11
N GLU A 107 -10.71 17.13 14.42
CA GLU A 107 -12.03 16.54 14.70
C GLU A 107 -12.71 17.19 15.90
N ARG A 108 -11.96 17.48 16.97
CA ARG A 108 -12.48 18.20 18.15
C ARG A 108 -12.85 19.64 17.86
N ALA A 109 -12.08 20.31 16.99
CA ALA A 109 -12.37 21.69 16.60
C ALA A 109 -13.58 21.79 15.65
N ALA A 110 -13.86 20.74 14.88
CA ALA A 110 -14.96 20.69 13.92
C ALA A 110 -16.35 20.57 14.58
N ASP A 111 -16.44 20.07 15.82
CA ASP A 111 -17.69 20.04 16.60
C ASP A 111 -17.62 20.98 17.82
N PRO A 112 -18.07 22.25 17.68
CA PRO A 112 -18.08 23.22 18.78
C PRO A 112 -19.08 22.87 19.91
N ARG A 113 -19.88 21.81 19.76
CA ARG A 113 -20.82 21.33 20.79
C ARG A 113 -20.32 20.06 21.50
N ALA A 114 -19.20 19.47 21.08
CA ALA A 114 -18.65 18.29 21.74
C ALA A 114 -18.18 18.64 23.17
N PRO A 115 -18.65 17.94 24.21
CA PRO A 115 -18.24 18.23 25.58
C PRO A 115 -16.73 18.01 25.74
N VAL A 116 -16.05 18.98 26.33
CA VAL A 116 -14.63 18.87 26.70
C VAL A 116 -14.52 17.72 27.71
N ARG A 117 -14.12 16.53 27.27
CA ARG A 117 -13.82 15.42 28.18
C ARG A 117 -12.61 15.82 29.03
N GLY A 118 -12.89 16.28 30.25
CA GLY A 118 -11.89 16.60 31.25
C GLY A 118 -11.03 15.37 31.56
N ARG A 119 -9.70 15.56 31.57
CA ARG A 119 -8.77 14.57 32.10
C ARG A 119 -8.99 14.47 33.61
N GLY A 120 -9.55 13.37 34.07
CA GLY A 120 -9.73 13.12 35.50
C GLY A 120 -10.43 11.80 35.78
N ALA A 121 -9.73 10.68 35.58
CA ALA A 121 -10.05 9.41 36.24
C ALA A 121 -8.89 8.42 36.04
N HIS A 122 -7.78 8.61 36.75
CA HIS A 122 -6.92 7.51 37.18
C HIS A 122 -5.98 8.02 38.29
N LEU A 123 -6.55 8.14 39.48
CA LEU A 123 -5.88 8.06 40.77
C LEU A 123 -6.91 7.51 41.76
N ALA A 124 -6.96 6.18 41.86
CA ALA A 124 -7.43 5.39 42.98
C ALA A 124 -7.01 3.94 42.73
#